data_AF-A0A7V0R209-F1
#
_entry.id   AF-A0A7V0R209-F1
#
_cell.length_a   1.000
_cell.length_b   1.000
_cell.length_c   1.000
_cell.angle_alpha   90.00
_cell.angle_beta   90.00
_cell.angle_gamma   90.00
#
_symmetry.space_group_name_H-M   'P 1'
#
loop_
_entity.id
_entity.type
_entity.pdbx_description
1 polymer ?
#
loop_
_entity_poly.entity_id
_entity_poly.type
_entity_poly.pdbx_seq_one_letter_code
_entity_poly.pdbx_strand_id
1 'polypeptide(L)' 'MNISSDIKPITYLKSRAADLLKQINDTHRPVIITQNGEPKAVLQDPESFENMKNAIGILKLISMGEE' A
#
# COMPACT_ATOMS: atom_id res chain seq x y z
N MET A 1 1.87 6.29 -10.07
CA MET A 1 0.83 6.65 -9.07
C MET A 1 -0.17 7.57 -9.76
N ASN A 2 -1.46 7.29 -9.66
CA ASN A 2 -2.52 8.17 -10.17
C ASN A 2 -3.19 8.80 -8.95
N ILE A 3 -2.94 10.09 -8.76
CA ILE A 3 -3.37 10.87 -7.58
C ILE A 3 -4.86 10.70 -7.31
N SER A 4 -5.70 10.65 -8.35
CA SER A 4 -7.15 10.55 -8.20
C SER A 4 -7.65 9.15 -7.79
N SER A 5 -6.97 8.08 -8.21
CA SER A 5 -7.35 6.69 -7.91
C SER A 5 -6.63 6.10 -6.70
N ASP A 6 -5.41 6.57 -6.43
CA ASP A 6 -4.50 6.00 -5.44
C ASP A 6 -4.45 6.85 -4.16
N ILE A 7 -5.21 7.94 -4.08
CA ILE A 7 -5.36 8.73 -2.85
C ILE A 7 -6.85 8.87 -2.56
N LYS A 8 -7.28 8.42 -1.39
CA LYS A 8 -8.68 8.45 -0.96
C LYS A 8 -8.81 8.96 0.47
N PRO A 9 -9.84 9.76 0.79
CA PRO A 9 -10.07 10.19 2.16
C PRO A 9 -10.56 9.02 3.02
N ILE A 10 -10.35 9.11 4.33
CA ILE A 10 -10.79 8.13 5.33
C ILE A 10 -12.29 7.86 5.28
N THR A 11 -13.09 8.83 4.84
CA THR A 11 -14.53 8.69 4.62
C THR A 11 -14.86 7.70 3.51
N TYR A 12 -14.05 7.61 2.46
CA TYR A 12 -14.20 6.62 1.39
C TYR A 12 -13.90 5.21 1.93
N LEU A 13 -12.84 5.06 2.73
CA LEU A 13 -12.53 3.77 3.35
C LEU A 13 -13.69 3.27 4.24
N LYS A 14 -14.28 4.15 5.05
CA LYS A 14 -15.41 3.80 5.92
C LYS A 14 -16.67 3.38 5.16
N SER A 15 -16.92 3.98 4.00
CA SER A 15 -18.16 3.76 3.23
C SER A 15 -18.02 2.72 2.11
N ARG A 16 -16.80 2.48 1.62
CA ARG A 16 -16.50 1.67 0.42
C ARG A 16 -15.24 0.82 0.58
N ALA A 17 -15.08 0.19 1.75
CA ALA A 17 -13.94 -0.70 2.02
C ALA A 17 -13.84 -1.85 1.01
N ALA A 18 -14.97 -2.48 0.64
CA ALA A 18 -15.00 -3.58 -0.32
C ALA A 18 -14.47 -3.17 -1.71
N ASP A 19 -14.85 -1.98 -2.20
CA ASP A 19 -14.36 -1.44 -3.47
C ASP A 19 -12.84 -1.21 -3.43
N LEU A 20 -12.32 -0.69 -2.32
CA LEU A 20 -10.88 -0.49 -2.13
C LEU A 20 -10.12 -1.80 -2.08
N LEU A 21 -10.63 -2.78 -1.33
CA LEU A 21 -10.03 -4.12 -1.27
C LEU A 21 -10.04 -4.76 -2.66
N LYS A 22 -11.12 -4.65 -3.41
CA LYS A 22 -11.15 -5.13 -4.80
C LYS A 22 -10.10 -4.42 -5.66
N GLN A 23 -10.02 -3.09 -5.60
CA GLN A 23 -9.04 -2.32 -6.37
C GLN A 23 -7.60 -2.75 -6.10
N ILE A 24 -7.19 -2.85 -4.83
CA ILE A 24 -5.80 -3.20 -4.49
C ILE A 24 -5.47 -4.63 -4.89
N ASN A 25 -6.41 -5.58 -4.77
CA ASN A 25 -6.19 -6.98 -5.16
C ASN A 25 -6.17 -7.13 -6.69
N ASP A 26 -7.06 -6.45 -7.42
CA ASP A 26 -7.12 -6.55 -8.89
C ASP A 26 -5.92 -5.85 -9.54
N THR A 27 -5.49 -4.72 -8.99
CA THR A 27 -4.46 -3.86 -9.63
C THR A 27 -3.07 -4.02 -9.04
N HIS A 28 -2.94 -4.59 -7.84
CA HIS A 28 -1.69 -4.59 -7.05
C HIS A 28 -1.12 -3.19 -6.81
N ARG A 29 -1.97 -2.15 -6.89
CA ARG A 29 -1.59 -0.76 -6.68
C ARG A 29 -2.07 -0.30 -5.31
N PRO A 30 -1.16 0.14 -4.42
CA PRO A 30 -1.55 0.60 -3.09
C PRO A 30 -2.32 1.92 -3.16
N VAL A 31 -3.18 2.15 -2.18
CA VAL A 31 -3.96 3.38 -2.01
C VAL A 31 -3.55 4.09 -0.71
N ILE A 32 -3.20 5.37 -0.81
CA ILE A 32 -2.97 6.24 0.34
C ILE A 32 -4.32 6.69 0.89
N ILE A 33 -4.47 6.53 2.21
CA ILE A 33 -5.62 7.02 2.95
C ILE A 33 -5.26 8.34 3.63
N THR A 34 -6.07 9.37 3.40
CA THR A 34 -5.89 10.70 4.00
C THR A 34 -6.94 11.02 5.07
N GLN A 35 -6.56 11.82 6.05
CA GLN A 35 -7.48 12.42 7.02
C GLN A 35 -7.18 13.91 7.13
N ASN A 36 -8.20 14.75 6.96
CA ASN A 36 -8.07 16.21 6.89
C ASN A 36 -7.04 16.67 5.83
N GLY A 37 -7.00 15.99 4.68
CA GLY A 37 -6.05 16.26 3.60
C GLY A 37 -4.66 15.62 3.77
N GLU A 38 -4.32 15.18 4.97
CA GLU A 38 -3.00 14.63 5.30
C GLU A 38 -2.95 13.11 5.13
N PRO A 39 -1.91 12.54 4.48
CA PRO A 39 -1.69 11.10 4.44
C PRO A 39 -1.54 10.50 5.85
N LYS A 40 -2.24 9.39 6.12
CA LYS A 40 -2.20 8.70 7.42
C LYS A 40 -1.93 7.20 7.32
N ALA A 41 -2.31 6.56 6.23
CA ALA A 41 -2.10 5.13 6.04
C ALA A 41 -1.93 4.78 4.57
N VAL A 42 -1.40 3.60 4.31
CA VAL A 42 -1.36 2.96 2.99
C VAL A 42 -2.12 1.64 3.09
N LEU A 43 -3.05 1.42 2.17
CA LEU A 43 -3.73 0.14 2.00
C LEU A 43 -3.09 -0.60 0.81
N GLN A 44 -2.68 -1.84 1.02
CA GLN A 44 -2.00 -2.69 0.04
C GLN A 44 -2.56 -4.11 0.14
N ASP A 45 -2.57 -4.85 -0.97
CA ASP A 45 -2.93 -6.26 -0.97
C ASP A 45 -1.86 -7.12 -0.26
N PRO A 46 -2.23 -8.31 0.27
CA PRO A 46 -1.31 -9.15 1.02
C PRO A 46 -0.10 -9.65 0.22
N GLU A 47 -0.29 -9.99 -1.06
CA GLU A 47 0.78 -10.56 -1.90
C GLU A 47 1.87 -9.53 -2.17
N SER A 48 1.50 -8.32 -2.57
CA SER A 48 2.44 -7.21 -2.76
C SER A 48 3.15 -6.84 -1.45
N PHE A 49 2.45 -6.87 -0.32
CA PHE A 49 3.07 -6.61 0.98
C PHE A 49 4.12 -7.65 1.34
N GLU A 50 3.80 -8.94 1.16
CA GLU A 50 4.72 -10.05 1.43
C GLU A 50 5.95 -9.99 0.51
N ASN A 51 5.74 -9.77 -0.79
CA ASN A 51 6.82 -9.62 -1.76
C ASN A 51 7.76 -8.45 -1.39
N MET A 52 7.20 -7.31 -0.96
CA MET A 52 7.99 -6.18 -0.47
C MET A 52 8.80 -6.56 0.78
N LYS A 53 8.19 -7.26 1.75
CA LYS A 53 8.88 -7.70 2.98
C LYS A 53 10.04 -8.64 2.67
N ASN A 54 9.85 -9.57 1.74
CA ASN A 54 10.88 -10.50 1.28
C ASN A 54 12.02 -9.77 0.56
N ALA A 55 11.71 -8.83 -0.34
CA ALA A 55 12.71 -8.01 -1.01
C ALA A 55 13.57 -7.23 0.00
N ILE A 56 12.95 -6.58 1.00
CA ILE A 56 13.67 -5.89 2.08
C ILE A 56 14.55 -6.87 2.86
N GLY A 57 14.06 -8.08 3.15
CA GLY A 57 14.84 -9.13 3.82
C GLY A 57 16.11 -9.49 3.05
N ILE A 58 15.99 -9.73 1.74
CA ILE A 58 17.13 -10.03 0.86
C ILE A 58 18.12 -8.86 0.84
N LEU A 59 17.64 -7.62 0.68
CA LEU A 59 18.51 -6.43 0.65
C LEU A 59 19.31 -6.27 1.95
N LYS A 60 18.70 -6.60 3.10
CA LYS A 60 19.42 -6.59 4.39
C LYS A 60 20.53 -7.65 4.44
N LEU A 61 20.25 -8.86 3.96
CA LEU A 61 21.26 -9.91 3.91
C LEU A 61 22.46 -9.52 3.02
N ILE A 62 22.18 -8.89 1.88
CA ILE A 62 23.23 -8.37 0.97
C ILE A 62 24.05 -7.30 1.69
N SER A 63 23.40 -6.30 2.28
CA SER A 63 24.09 -5.21 2.98
C SER A 63 24.95 -5.71 4.15
N MET A 64 24.55 -6.78 4.84
CA MET A 64 25.34 -7.37 5.92
C MET A 64 26.55 -8.17 5.41
N GLY A 65 26.51 -8.66 4.17
CA GLY A 65 27.64 -9.37 3.55
C GLY A 65 28.67 -8.46 2.88
N GLU A 66 28.37 -7.17 2.76
CA GLU A 66 29.30 -6.13 2.26
C GLU A 66 30.16 -5.51 3.39
N GLU A 67 29.89 -5.83 4.65
CA GLU A 67 30.73 -5.52 5.83
C GLU A 67 31.80 -6.59 6.08
#